data_AF-A0A822EQJ5-F1
#
_entry.id   AF-A0A822EQJ5-F1
#
_cell.length_a   1.000
_cell.length_b   1.000
_cell.length_c   1.000
_cell.angle_alpha   90.00
_cell.angle_beta   90.00
_cell.angle_gamma   90.00
#
_symmetry.space_group_name_H-M   'P 1'
#
loop_
_entity.id
_entity.type
_entity.pdbx_description
1 polymer ?
#
loop_
_entity_poly.entity_id
_entity_poly.type
_entity_poly.pdbx_seq_one_letter_code
_entity_poly.pdbx_strand_id
1 'polypeptide(L)' 'DKYEEICSVMKEVTNDKLKGILNYTDDEVASIDFIGDTYSSIFNAKHGISLNDNFVKLVSWYVFT' A
#
# COMPACT_ATOMS: atom_id res chain seq x y z
N ASP A 1 13.21 -10.59 3.14
CA ASP A 1 12.05 -11.41 2.74
C ASP A 1 11.37 -10.92 1.47
N LYS A 2 10.70 -11.79 0.71
CA LYS A 2 10.03 -11.42 -0.56
C LYS A 2 8.97 -10.32 -0.37
N TYR A 3 8.31 -10.30 0.78
CA TYR A 3 7.35 -9.25 1.14
C TYR A 3 8.00 -7.87 1.29
N GLU A 4 9.17 -7.81 1.93
CA GLU A 4 9.93 -6.56 2.12
C GLU A 4 10.39 -5.99 0.78
N GLU A 5 10.80 -6.86 -0.16
CA GLU A 5 11.13 -6.48 -1.54
C GLU A 5 9.92 -5.84 -2.23
N ILE A 6 8.74 -6.46 -2.11
CA ILE A 6 7.48 -5.90 -2.66
C ILE A 6 7.17 -4.54 -2.02
N CYS A 7 7.23 -4.44 -0.69
CA CYS A 7 6.99 -3.18 0.01
C CYS A 7 7.97 -2.07 -0.43
N SER A 8 9.25 -2.40 -0.61
CA SER A 8 10.25 -1.44 -1.10
C SER A 8 9.93 -0.95 -2.51
N VAL A 9 9.57 -1.86 -3.42
CA VAL A 9 9.19 -1.48 -4.79
C VAL A 9 7.92 -0.62 -4.78
N MET A 10 6.92 -0.97 -3.97
CA MET A 10 5.70 -0.19 -3.81
C MET A 10 6.00 1.24 -3.33
N LYS A 11 6.88 1.39 -2.34
CA LYS A 11 7.30 2.71 -1.81
C LYS A 11 8.11 3.53 -2.82
N GLU A 12 8.89 2.88 -3.67
CA GLU A 12 9.64 3.56 -4.74
C GLU A 12 8.68 4.12 -5.79
N VAL A 13 7.75 3.30 -6.29
CA VAL A 13 6.84 3.72 -7.37
C VAL A 13 5.85 4.80 -6.95
N THR A 14 5.49 4.90 -5.65
CA THR A 14 4.64 5.98 -5.14
C THR A 14 5.33 7.34 -5.19
N ASN A 15 6.67 7.37 -5.16
CA ASN A 15 7.47 8.59 -5.26
C ASN A 15 7.93 8.91 -6.70
N ASP A 16 7.71 7.98 -7.63
CA ASP A 16 8.10 8.08 -9.04
C ASP A 16 6.87 7.94 -9.97
N LYS A 17 6.74 6.83 -10.69
CA LYS A 17 5.79 6.65 -11.81
C LYS A 17 4.32 6.79 -11.42
N LEU A 18 3.98 6.54 -10.15
CA LEU A 18 2.61 6.56 -9.64
C LEU A 18 2.39 7.68 -8.62
N LYS A 19 3.27 8.69 -8.61
CA LYS A 19 3.12 9.85 -7.74
C LYS A 19 1.78 10.56 -7.99
N GLY A 20 1.03 10.76 -6.90
CA GLY A 20 -0.32 11.32 -6.95
C GLY A 20 -1.44 10.33 -7.30
N ILE A 21 -1.11 9.07 -7.61
CA ILE A 21 -2.09 8.03 -7.97
C ILE A 21 -2.10 6.91 -6.91
N LEU A 22 -0.91 6.40 -6.55
CA LEU A 22 -0.70 5.39 -5.52
C LEU A 22 0.02 6.01 -4.33
N ASN A 23 -0.48 5.77 -3.12
CA ASN A 23 0.18 6.11 -1.87
C ASN A 23 0.64 4.86 -1.12
N TYR A 24 1.58 5.04 -0.18
CA TYR A 24 2.16 4.00 0.66
C TYR A 24 2.01 4.39 2.13
N THR A 25 1.57 3.46 2.97
CA THR A 25 1.57 3.64 4.43
C THR A 25 2.10 2.38 5.13
N ASP A 26 2.92 2.61 6.16
CA ASP A 26 3.37 1.63 7.16
C ASP A 26 2.84 1.97 8.56
N ASP A 27 1.78 2.79 8.63
CA ASP A 27 1.11 3.15 9.88
C ASP A 27 0.03 2.12 10.27
N GLU A 28 -0.29 2.07 11.55
CA GLU A 28 -1.49 1.36 12.03
C GLU A 28 -2.70 2.27 11.81
N VAL A 29 -3.55 1.90 10.86
CA VAL A 29 -4.61 2.74 10.31
C VAL A 29 -5.89 1.95 10.16
N ALA A 30 -7.01 2.64 10.26
CA ALA A 30 -8.36 2.17 10.01
C ALA A 30 -8.97 2.91 8.81
N SER A 31 -10.15 2.47 8.37
CA SER A 31 -10.83 3.06 7.20
C SER A 31 -11.11 4.56 7.33
N ILE A 32 -11.37 5.04 8.55
CA ILE A 32 -11.70 6.45 8.82
C ILE A 32 -10.53 7.40 8.59
N ASP A 33 -9.30 6.91 8.67
CA ASP A 33 -8.08 7.71 8.52
C ASP A 33 -7.87 8.19 7.07
N PHE A 34 -8.59 7.61 6.11
CA PHE A 34 -8.47 7.93 4.68
C PHE A 34 -9.62 8.79 4.15
N ILE A 35 -10.59 9.20 4.98
CA ILE A 35 -11.70 10.04 4.52
C ILE A 35 -11.16 11.37 3.98
N GLY A 36 -11.47 11.67 2.72
CA GLY A 36 -10.97 12.87 2.03
C GLY A 36 -9.60 12.68 1.35
N ASP A 37 -9.01 11.50 1.43
CA ASP A 37 -7.84 11.15 0.62
C ASP A 37 -8.21 11.11 -0.87
N THR A 38 -7.26 11.50 -1.73
CA THR A 38 -7.46 11.69 -3.17
C THR A 38 -6.72 10.66 -4.02
N TYR A 39 -5.89 9.82 -3.39
CA TYR A 39 -5.18 8.75 -4.07
C TYR A 39 -6.17 7.65 -4.47
N SER A 40 -5.98 7.08 -5.67
CA SER A 40 -6.83 6.00 -6.17
C SER A 40 -6.62 4.69 -5.40
N SER A 41 -5.47 4.55 -4.76
CA SER A 41 -5.07 3.35 -4.01
C SER A 41 -4.01 3.73 -2.97
N ILE A 42 -4.09 3.13 -1.79
CA ILE A 42 -3.19 3.39 -0.66
C ILE A 42 -2.71 2.04 -0.12
N PHE A 43 -1.53 1.62 -0.55
CA PHE A 43 -0.94 0.35 -0.16
C PHE A 43 -0.59 0.35 1.34
N ASN A 44 -1.07 -0.67 2.07
CA ASN A 44 -0.81 -0.83 3.50
C ASN A 44 0.23 -1.95 3.73
N ALA A 45 1.46 -1.54 4.06
CA ALA A 45 2.57 -2.45 4.24
C ALA A 45 2.50 -3.29 5.53
N LYS A 46 1.76 -2.85 6.55
CA LYS A 46 1.62 -3.59 7.81
C LYS A 46 0.60 -4.74 7.76
N HIS A 47 -0.38 -4.66 6.87
CA HIS A 47 -1.50 -5.61 6.83
C HIS A 47 -1.41 -6.69 5.75
N GLY A 48 -0.41 -6.61 4.86
CA GLY A 48 -0.10 -7.68 3.92
C GLY A 48 0.70 -8.82 4.57
N ILE A 49 0.72 -9.97 3.91
CA ILE A 49 1.44 -11.16 4.38
C ILE A 49 1.94 -11.98 3.19
N SER A 50 3.15 -12.52 3.31
CA SER A 50 3.71 -13.49 2.38
C SER A 50 3.74 -14.86 3.05
N LEU A 51 3.02 -15.83 2.47
CA LEU A 51 3.03 -17.21 2.98
C LEU A 51 4.27 -17.98 2.51
N ASN A 52 4.72 -17.69 1.28
CA ASN A 52 5.96 -18.18 0.67
C ASN A 52 6.36 -17.23 -0.46
N ASP A 53 7.50 -17.48 -1.11
CA ASP A 53 8.08 -16.62 -2.15
C ASP A 53 7.18 -16.37 -3.38
N ASN A 54 6.13 -17.17 -3.57
CA ASN A 54 5.23 -17.09 -4.71
C ASN A 54 3.76 -16.84 -4.34
N PHE A 55 3.44 -16.73 -3.05
CA PHE A 55 2.07 -16.57 -2.57
C PHE A 55 1.97 -15.45 -1.53
N VAL A 56 1.48 -14.30 -1.99
CA VAL A 56 1.46 -13.05 -1.22
C VAL A 56 0.06 -12.44 -1.25
N LYS A 57 -0.41 -11.98 -0.09
CA LYS A 57 -1.61 -11.15 0.05
C LYS A 57 -1.18 -9.70 0.30
N LEU A 58 -1.65 -8.80 -0.55
CA LEU A 58 -1.46 -7.35 -0.42
C LEU A 58 -2.78 -6.70 0.01
N VAL A 59 -2.70 -5.64 0.81
CA VAL A 59 -3.85 -4.87 1.26
C VAL A 59 -3.69 -3.44 0.76
N SER A 60 -4.76 -2.89 0.20
CA SER A 60 -4.82 -1.48 -0.21
C SER A 60 -6.15 -0.88 0.18
N TRP A 61 -6.11 0.36 0.65
CA TRP A 61 -7.29 1.17 0.87
C TRP A 61 -7.62 1.98 -0.37
N TYR A 62 -8.89 2.33 -0.50
CA TYR A 62 -9.38 3.33 -1.43
C TYR A 62 -10.57 4.00 -0.76
N VAL A 63 -10.83 5.24 -1.14
CA VAL A 63 -12.00 5.97 -0.65
C VAL A 63 -12.81 6.39 -1.85
N PHE A 64 -14.10 6.05 -1.82
CA PHE A 64 -15.08 6.75 -2.64
C PHE A 64 -15.37 8.06 -1.92
N THR A 65 -14.89 9.16 -2.50
CA THR A 65 -15.43 10.49 -2.21
C THR A 65 -16.94 10.50 -2.43
#